data_AF-A0A502WPW8-F1
#
_entry.id   AF-A0A502WPW8-F1
#
_cell.length_a   1.000
_cell.length_b   1.000
_cell.length_c   1.000
_cell.angle_alpha   90.00
_cell.angle_beta   90.00
_cell.angle_gamma   90.00
#
_symmetry.space_group_name_H-M   'P 1'
#
loop_
_entity.id
_entity.type
_entity.pdbx_description
1 polymer ?
#
loop_
_entity_poly.entity_id
_entity_poly.type
_entity_poly.pdbx_seq_one_letter_code
_entity_poly.pdbx_strand_id
1 'polypeptide(L)'
;MNALAQPSLFDDMQMTAVFGGWDNIYRYELRRVWNADLPMLVVCMLNPSTADHQKNDPTILALIHFAKLWGYGGLLIVNLYAFRSSSPAVMFKAEDPVGPYNLNSVHAAILYAHNHGGKMLAAWGNDGQDPSFWFIERALNLGVELICLGTTRSGAPKHPMARGLHRIPRDQQPITWRTR
;
A
#
# COMPACT_ATOMS: atom_id res chain seq x y z
N MET A 1 36.76 -20.42 13.81
CA MET A 1 35.55 -19.72 14.30
C MET A 1 34.86 -19.12 13.10
N ASN A 2 33.88 -19.83 12.53
CA ASN A 2 33.11 -19.31 11.40
C ASN A 2 32.12 -18.30 11.94
N ALA A 3 32.26 -17.04 11.54
CA ALA A 3 31.21 -16.04 11.73
C ALA A 3 29.96 -16.55 10.99
N LEU A 4 28.89 -16.86 11.73
CA LEU A 4 27.59 -17.10 11.15
C LEU A 4 27.22 -15.83 10.38
N ALA A 5 27.04 -15.94 9.06
CA ALA A 5 26.47 -14.87 8.27
C ALA A 5 25.14 -14.47 8.91
N GLN A 6 24.96 -13.18 9.21
CA GLN A 6 23.65 -12.70 9.63
C GLN A 6 22.65 -13.04 8.51
N PRO A 7 21.51 -13.71 8.81
CA PRO A 7 20.50 -13.97 7.80
C PRO A 7 20.10 -12.63 7.18
N SER A 8 20.00 -12.58 5.85
CA SER A 8 19.59 -11.35 5.20
C SER A 8 18.20 -10.96 5.71
N LEU A 9 17.93 -9.66 5.82
CA LEU A 9 16.62 -9.12 6.24
C LEU A 9 15.43 -9.60 5.36
N PHE A 10 15.72 -10.34 4.29
CA PHE A 10 14.81 -10.79 3.26
C PHE A 10 14.74 -12.31 3.09
N ASP A 11 15.58 -13.11 3.78
CA ASP A 11 15.81 -14.52 3.40
C ASP A 11 14.61 -15.46 3.58
N ASP A 12 13.49 -15.02 4.17
CA ASP A 12 12.26 -15.83 4.30
C ASP A 12 10.96 -15.06 3.95
N MET A 13 11.05 -13.95 3.21
CA MET A 13 9.86 -13.16 2.88
C MET A 13 9.06 -13.79 1.72
N GLN A 14 7.85 -14.24 1.99
CA GLN A 14 6.92 -14.66 0.93
C GLN A 14 6.43 -13.44 0.14
N MET A 15 6.55 -13.50 -1.19
CA MET A 15 6.21 -12.41 -2.11
C MET A 15 5.19 -12.92 -3.13
N THR A 16 3.99 -12.33 -3.13
CA THR A 16 2.95 -12.66 -4.10
C THR A 16 2.34 -11.40 -4.70
N ALA A 17 1.75 -11.54 -5.88
CA ALA A 17 1.03 -10.49 -6.57
C ALA A 17 -0.12 -11.11 -7.37
N VAL A 18 -1.27 -10.45 -7.40
CA VAL A 18 -2.42 -10.84 -8.21
C VAL A 18 -2.54 -9.88 -9.37
N PHE A 19 -2.48 -10.41 -10.59
CA PHE A 19 -2.55 -9.65 -11.84
C PHE A 19 -3.81 -9.97 -12.62
N GLY A 20 -4.13 -9.11 -13.61
CA GLY A 20 -5.20 -9.36 -14.56
C GLY A 20 -5.10 -8.48 -15.81
N GLY A 21 -6.07 -8.67 -16.71
CA GLY A 21 -6.06 -8.05 -18.03
C GLY A 21 -5.04 -8.70 -18.97
N TRP A 22 -5.05 -8.25 -20.23
CA TRP A 22 -4.08 -8.72 -21.21
C TRP A 22 -2.67 -8.26 -20.80
N ASP A 23 -1.68 -9.16 -20.89
CA ASP A 23 -0.30 -8.91 -20.48
C ASP A 23 -0.13 -8.36 -19.04
N ASN A 24 -1.01 -8.76 -18.12
CA ASN A 24 -0.97 -8.34 -16.72
C ASN A 24 -0.96 -6.81 -16.54
N ILE A 25 -1.68 -6.05 -17.38
CA ILE A 25 -1.75 -4.58 -17.29
C ILE A 25 -2.34 -4.10 -15.96
N TYR A 26 -3.09 -4.94 -15.25
CA TYR A 26 -3.62 -4.67 -13.91
C TYR A 26 -2.85 -5.44 -12.84
N ARG A 27 -2.65 -4.81 -11.68
CA ARG A 27 -2.25 -5.50 -10.44
C ARG A 27 -3.25 -5.14 -9.34
N TYR A 28 -4.00 -6.13 -8.90
CA TYR A 28 -5.04 -5.96 -7.90
C TYR A 28 -4.53 -6.05 -6.48
N GLU A 29 -3.46 -6.84 -6.27
CA GLU A 29 -2.92 -7.09 -4.95
C GLU A 29 -1.41 -7.32 -5.01
N LEU A 30 -0.69 -6.89 -3.98
CA LEU A 30 0.69 -7.23 -3.72
C LEU A 30 0.87 -7.57 -2.24
N ARG A 31 1.43 -8.75 -1.93
CA ARG A 31 1.71 -9.16 -0.55
C ARG A 31 3.19 -9.35 -0.30
N ARG A 32 3.58 -9.06 0.94
CA ARG A 32 4.89 -9.35 1.53
C ARG A 32 4.66 -9.92 2.91
N VAL A 33 5.10 -11.15 3.19
CA VAL A 33 4.91 -11.76 4.51
C VAL A 33 6.27 -12.22 5.03
N TRP A 34 6.72 -11.66 6.15
CA TRP A 34 7.96 -12.03 6.84
C TRP A 34 7.71 -12.65 8.22
N ASN A 35 6.51 -12.50 8.77
CA ASN A 35 6.06 -13.22 9.96
C ASN A 35 4.55 -13.45 9.86
N ALA A 36 4.13 -14.71 9.70
CA ALA A 36 2.73 -15.08 9.51
C ALA A 36 1.91 -15.06 10.82
N ASP A 37 2.56 -15.03 11.99
CA ASP A 37 1.91 -14.97 13.31
C ASP A 37 1.47 -13.55 13.68
N LEU A 38 1.85 -12.55 12.88
CA LEU A 38 1.53 -11.14 13.08
C LEU A 38 0.63 -10.63 11.95
N PRO A 39 -0.25 -9.65 12.23
CA PRO A 39 -1.09 -9.06 11.19
C PRO A 39 -0.25 -8.35 10.13
N MET A 40 -0.78 -8.25 8.91
CA MET A 40 -0.19 -7.41 7.87
C MET A 40 -0.66 -5.96 8.00
N LEU A 41 0.23 -5.02 7.71
CA LEU A 41 -0.17 -3.64 7.46
C LEU A 41 -0.87 -3.59 6.09
N VAL A 42 -2.15 -3.25 6.10
CA VAL A 42 -2.89 -3.03 4.85
C VAL A 42 -2.65 -1.60 4.37
N VAL A 43 -2.32 -1.42 3.09
CA VAL A 43 -1.97 -0.13 2.50
C VAL A 43 -2.80 0.11 1.24
N CYS A 44 -3.43 1.27 1.12
CA CYS A 44 -4.03 1.76 -0.11
C CYS A 44 -3.17 2.89 -0.70
N MET A 45 -2.67 2.69 -1.92
CA MET A 45 -1.90 3.70 -2.66
C MET A 45 -2.63 4.13 -3.94
N LEU A 46 -2.02 5.03 -4.73
CA LEU A 46 -2.64 5.51 -5.96
C LEU A 46 -2.73 4.41 -7.02
N ASN A 47 -1.59 3.95 -7.53
CA ASN A 47 -1.54 2.96 -8.62
C ASN A 47 -0.27 2.08 -8.56
N PRO A 48 -0.32 0.84 -9.06
CA PRO A 48 0.83 -0.03 -9.10
C PRO A 48 1.96 0.52 -9.96
N SER A 49 3.19 0.40 -9.48
CA SER A 49 4.40 0.64 -10.26
C SER A 49 5.01 -0.71 -10.71
N THR A 50 6.33 -0.87 -10.58
CA THR A 50 7.11 -1.98 -11.15
C THR A 50 7.29 -3.17 -10.21
N ALA A 51 7.01 -3.05 -8.91
CA ALA A 51 7.12 -4.19 -7.99
C ALA A 51 6.21 -5.36 -8.40
N ASP A 52 6.68 -6.58 -8.21
CA ASP A 52 5.97 -7.81 -8.58
C ASP A 52 6.25 -8.92 -7.54
N HIS A 53 6.03 -10.19 -7.90
CA HIS A 53 6.28 -11.32 -7.03
C HIS A 53 7.77 -11.65 -6.83
N GLN A 54 8.69 -11.03 -7.60
CA GLN A 54 10.13 -11.30 -7.57
C GLN A 54 10.94 -10.12 -7.04
N LYS A 55 10.48 -8.88 -7.25
CA LYS A 55 11.24 -7.68 -6.88
C LYS A 55 10.44 -6.65 -6.11
N ASN A 56 11.15 -5.96 -5.22
CA ASN A 56 10.68 -4.76 -4.53
C ASN A 56 11.15 -3.50 -5.26
N ASP A 57 10.32 -2.47 -5.25
CA ASP A 57 10.70 -1.12 -5.65
C ASP A 57 10.95 -0.25 -4.39
N PRO A 58 11.50 0.98 -4.53
CA PRO A 58 11.78 1.85 -3.38
C PRO A 58 10.56 2.16 -2.51
N THR A 59 9.36 2.21 -3.08
CA THR A 59 8.12 2.44 -2.33
C THR A 59 7.82 1.24 -1.43
N ILE A 60 7.93 0.02 -1.97
CA ILE A 60 7.73 -1.20 -1.17
C ILE A 60 8.76 -1.31 -0.06
N LEU A 61 10.03 -0.98 -0.32
CA LEU A 61 11.08 -1.00 0.72
C LEU A 61 10.78 0.01 1.84
N ALA A 62 10.25 1.19 1.53
CA ALA A 62 9.83 2.16 2.54
C ALA A 62 8.65 1.64 3.37
N LEU A 63 7.67 0.99 2.73
CA LEU A 63 6.53 0.39 3.43
C LEU A 63 6.93 -0.78 4.33
N ILE A 64 7.85 -1.64 3.87
CA ILE A 64 8.40 -2.74 4.69
C ILE A 64 9.06 -2.17 5.94
N HIS A 65 9.85 -1.09 5.80
CA HIS A 65 10.49 -0.42 6.92
C HIS A 65 9.46 0.06 7.96
N PHE A 66 8.43 0.79 7.53
CA PHE A 66 7.40 1.29 8.46
C PHE A 66 6.57 0.16 9.08
N ALA A 67 6.19 -0.84 8.30
CA ALA A 67 5.45 -1.99 8.82
C ALA A 67 6.24 -2.75 9.89
N LYS A 68 7.54 -3.01 9.65
CA LYS A 68 8.42 -3.62 10.67
C LYS A 68 8.57 -2.72 11.90
N LEU A 69 8.75 -1.42 11.72
CA LEU A 69 8.84 -0.44 12.82
C LEU A 69 7.57 -0.46 13.70
N TRP A 70 6.39 -0.65 13.10
CA TRP A 70 5.10 -0.67 13.80
C TRP A 70 4.67 -2.07 14.25
N GLY A 71 5.54 -3.08 14.12
CA GLY A 71 5.30 -4.43 14.64
C GLY A 71 4.42 -5.33 13.77
N TYR A 72 4.23 -5.01 12.48
CA TYR A 72 3.49 -5.87 11.55
C TYR A 72 4.34 -7.01 11.00
N GLY A 73 3.68 -8.11 10.63
CA GLY A 73 4.28 -9.31 10.03
C GLY A 73 4.34 -9.30 8.50
N GLY A 74 3.69 -8.33 7.87
CA GLY A 74 3.65 -8.23 6.42
C GLY A 74 3.00 -6.96 5.89
N LEU A 75 2.85 -6.92 4.57
CA LEU A 75 2.13 -5.90 3.81
C LEU A 75 1.04 -6.57 2.98
N LEU A 76 -0.15 -5.98 2.97
CA LEU A 76 -1.20 -6.20 1.99
C LEU A 76 -1.45 -4.88 1.26
N ILE A 77 -1.02 -4.78 0.01
CA ILE A 77 -1.10 -3.53 -0.75
C ILE A 77 -2.16 -3.67 -1.84
N VAL A 78 -3.09 -2.71 -1.81
CA VAL A 78 -4.07 -2.45 -2.85
C VAL A 78 -3.93 -1.01 -3.35
N ASN A 79 -4.59 -0.70 -4.45
CA ASN A 79 -4.46 0.60 -5.10
C ASN A 79 -5.84 1.12 -5.50
N LEU A 80 -6.00 2.45 -5.49
CA LEU A 80 -7.22 3.11 -5.98
C LEU A 80 -7.48 2.77 -7.45
N TYR A 81 -6.41 2.62 -8.23
CA TYR A 81 -6.40 2.21 -9.63
C TYR A 81 -5.53 0.98 -9.80
N ALA A 82 -6.00 -0.07 -10.48
CA ALA A 82 -5.20 -1.28 -10.69
C ALA A 82 -4.21 -1.17 -11.85
N PHE A 83 -4.38 -0.19 -12.75
CA PHE A 83 -3.52 -0.08 -13.93
C PHE A 83 -2.06 0.19 -13.56
N ARG A 84 -1.17 -0.68 -14.04
CA ARG A 84 0.25 -0.65 -13.70
C ARG A 84 0.99 0.37 -14.53
N SER A 85 1.57 1.37 -13.86
CA SER A 85 2.40 2.39 -14.48
C SER A 85 3.24 3.11 -13.42
N SER A 86 4.50 3.43 -13.72
CA SER A 86 5.28 4.33 -12.86
C SER A 86 4.88 5.80 -13.01
N SER A 87 3.97 6.13 -13.92
CA SER A 87 3.47 7.47 -14.22
C SER A 87 1.96 7.55 -14.01
N PRO A 88 1.48 8.31 -13.01
CA PRO A 88 0.05 8.58 -12.84
C PRO A 88 -0.60 9.18 -14.09
N ALA A 89 0.11 10.03 -14.83
CA ALA A 89 -0.40 10.62 -16.06
C ALA A 89 -0.67 9.59 -17.17
N VAL A 90 0.09 8.49 -17.21
CA VAL A 90 -0.16 7.37 -18.14
C VAL A 90 -1.35 6.55 -17.64
N MET A 91 -1.42 6.28 -16.33
CA MET A 91 -2.55 5.59 -15.73
C MET A 91 -3.87 6.34 -16.02
N PHE A 92 -3.94 7.65 -15.80
CA PHE A 92 -5.16 8.43 -16.07
C PHE A 92 -5.58 8.46 -17.55
N LYS A 93 -4.69 8.10 -18.48
CA LYS A 93 -5.00 8.00 -19.91
C LYS A 93 -5.42 6.59 -20.35
N ALA A 94 -5.32 5.60 -19.46
CA ALA A 94 -5.78 4.25 -19.76
C ALA A 94 -7.30 4.24 -19.92
N GLU A 95 -7.81 3.34 -20.77
CA GLU A 95 -9.24 3.21 -21.06
C GLU A 95 -10.05 2.86 -19.80
N ASP A 96 -9.59 1.88 -19.02
CA ASP A 96 -10.12 1.56 -17.70
C ASP A 96 -8.96 1.53 -16.68
N PRO A 97 -8.65 2.66 -16.02
CA PRO A 97 -7.54 2.73 -15.07
C PRO A 97 -7.85 2.05 -13.74
N VAL A 98 -9.13 1.99 -13.37
CA VAL A 98 -9.59 1.34 -12.13
C VAL A 98 -9.38 -0.16 -12.27
N GLY A 99 -9.77 -0.73 -13.40
CA GLY A 99 -9.64 -2.14 -13.72
C GLY A 99 -10.81 -2.97 -13.15
N PRO A 100 -11.21 -4.05 -13.84
CA PRO A 100 -12.51 -4.71 -13.64
C PRO A 100 -12.69 -5.38 -12.27
N TYR A 101 -11.62 -5.86 -11.64
CA TYR A 101 -11.66 -6.57 -10.34
C TYR A 101 -11.05 -5.77 -9.18
N ASN A 102 -10.74 -4.49 -9.40
CA ASN A 102 -10.03 -3.70 -8.40
C ASN A 102 -10.90 -3.43 -7.16
N LEU A 103 -12.17 -3.05 -7.35
CA LEU A 103 -13.09 -2.79 -6.25
C LEU A 103 -13.26 -4.00 -5.33
N ASN A 104 -13.34 -5.21 -5.89
CA ASN A 104 -13.43 -6.45 -5.10
C ASN A 104 -12.18 -6.67 -4.25
N SER A 105 -11.01 -6.44 -4.83
CA SER A 105 -9.71 -6.63 -4.16
C SER A 105 -9.50 -5.59 -3.06
N VAL A 106 -9.84 -4.32 -3.34
CA VAL A 106 -9.83 -3.25 -2.34
C VAL A 106 -10.82 -3.55 -1.21
N HIS A 107 -12.03 -4.01 -1.55
CA HIS A 107 -13.03 -4.35 -0.52
C HIS A 107 -12.56 -5.51 0.37
N ALA A 108 -11.97 -6.55 -0.21
CA ALA A 108 -11.39 -7.67 0.55
C ALA A 108 -10.25 -7.21 1.47
N ALA A 109 -9.42 -6.27 1.04
CA ALA A 109 -8.37 -5.69 1.86
C ALA A 109 -8.91 -4.87 3.04
N ILE A 110 -10.00 -4.11 2.83
CA ILE A 110 -10.69 -3.39 3.92
C ILE A 110 -11.27 -4.39 4.94
N LEU A 111 -11.89 -5.48 4.47
CA LEU A 111 -12.40 -6.53 5.36
C LEU A 111 -11.29 -7.23 6.14
N TYR A 112 -10.12 -7.46 5.51
CA TYR A 112 -8.96 -7.97 6.22
C TYR A 112 -8.54 -7.00 7.33
N ALA A 113 -8.42 -5.70 7.03
CA ALA A 113 -8.05 -4.69 8.03
C ALA A 113 -9.06 -4.64 9.19
N HIS A 114 -10.36 -4.67 8.90
CA HIS A 114 -11.42 -4.74 9.92
C HIS A 114 -11.21 -5.91 10.89
N ASN A 115 -10.90 -7.10 10.36
CA ASN A 115 -10.71 -8.30 11.17
C ASN A 115 -9.34 -8.37 11.87
N HIS A 116 -8.37 -7.51 11.53
CA HIS A 116 -6.98 -7.60 11.98
C HIS A 116 -6.46 -6.24 12.50
N GLY A 117 -7.12 -5.69 13.52
CA GLY A 117 -6.66 -4.50 14.22
C GLY A 117 -7.27 -3.17 13.73
N GLY A 118 -8.14 -3.21 12.72
CA GLY A 118 -9.01 -2.10 12.34
C GLY A 118 -8.28 -0.89 11.75
N LYS A 119 -7.09 -1.05 11.18
CA LYS A 119 -6.28 0.06 10.64
C LYS A 119 -5.83 -0.17 9.20
N MET A 120 -5.86 0.88 8.39
CA MET A 120 -5.31 0.90 7.03
C MET A 120 -4.47 2.13 6.77
N LEU A 121 -3.31 1.95 6.14
CA LEU A 121 -2.46 3.06 5.68
C LEU A 121 -2.95 3.60 4.34
N ALA A 122 -3.40 4.86 4.33
CA ALA A 122 -3.64 5.64 3.13
C ALA A 122 -2.34 6.34 2.68
N ALA A 123 -2.00 6.25 1.39
CA ALA A 123 -0.74 6.79 0.87
C ALA A 123 -0.76 7.17 -0.64
N TRP A 124 -1.89 7.64 -1.17
CA TRP A 124 -2.06 7.91 -2.60
C TRP A 124 -1.65 9.31 -3.08
N GLY A 125 -1.24 10.21 -2.19
CA GLY A 125 -0.92 11.59 -2.59
C GLY A 125 -2.15 12.40 -3.00
N ASN A 126 -1.97 13.41 -3.85
CA ASN A 126 -3.03 14.35 -4.21
C ASN A 126 -4.01 13.82 -5.27
N ASP A 127 -3.66 12.72 -5.95
CA ASP A 127 -4.35 12.28 -7.16
C ASP A 127 -5.42 11.21 -6.89
N GLY A 128 -5.95 11.16 -5.66
CA GLY A 128 -6.91 10.12 -5.24
C GLY A 128 -8.22 10.13 -6.04
N GLN A 129 -8.74 11.32 -6.37
CA GLN A 129 -10.01 11.56 -7.09
C GLN A 129 -11.17 10.70 -6.56
N ASP A 130 -12.13 10.35 -7.43
CA ASP A 130 -13.37 9.65 -7.07
C ASP A 130 -13.17 8.31 -6.36
N PRO A 131 -12.25 7.43 -6.80
CA PRO A 131 -12.02 6.16 -6.10
C PRO A 131 -11.60 6.32 -4.64
N SER A 132 -10.95 7.44 -4.29
CA SER A 132 -10.57 7.71 -2.90
C SER A 132 -11.80 7.97 -2.01
N PHE A 133 -12.83 8.66 -2.51
CA PHE A 133 -14.06 8.90 -1.74
C PHE A 133 -14.79 7.59 -1.42
N TRP A 134 -14.97 6.73 -2.44
CA TRP A 134 -15.55 5.40 -2.23
C TRP A 134 -14.74 4.57 -1.23
N PHE A 135 -13.41 4.57 -1.36
CA PHE A 135 -12.53 3.84 -0.45
C PHE A 135 -12.69 4.34 1.01
N ILE A 136 -12.67 5.66 1.21
CA ILE A 136 -12.81 6.30 2.52
C ILE A 136 -14.16 5.91 3.13
N GLU A 137 -15.26 6.12 2.40
CA GLU A 137 -16.60 5.81 2.87
C GLU A 137 -16.71 4.32 3.25
N ARG A 138 -16.22 3.43 2.39
CA ARG A 138 -16.28 1.99 2.64
C ARG A 138 -15.47 1.57 3.86
N ALA A 139 -14.27 2.12 4.05
CA ALA A 139 -13.43 1.84 5.20
C ALA A 139 -14.09 2.32 6.51
N LEU A 140 -14.58 3.56 6.54
CA LEU A 140 -15.22 4.14 7.72
C LEU A 140 -16.52 3.41 8.10
N ASN A 141 -17.35 3.05 7.12
CA ASN A 141 -18.58 2.28 7.36
C ASN A 141 -18.31 0.88 7.93
N LEU A 142 -17.11 0.32 7.67
CA LEU A 142 -16.66 -0.95 8.26
C LEU A 142 -15.84 -0.75 9.53
N GLY A 143 -15.77 0.46 10.08
CA GLY A 143 -15.03 0.76 11.31
C GLY A 143 -13.51 0.64 11.16
N VAL A 144 -12.97 0.76 9.95
CA VAL A 144 -11.53 0.78 9.71
C VAL A 144 -11.01 2.21 9.85
N GLU A 145 -10.11 2.43 10.82
CA GLU A 145 -9.39 3.68 10.99
C GLU A 145 -8.35 3.84 9.86
N LEU A 146 -8.44 4.95 9.12
CA LEU A 146 -7.42 5.33 8.16
C LEU A 146 -6.28 6.06 8.88
N ILE A 147 -5.06 5.58 8.67
CA ILE A 147 -3.83 6.22 9.11
C ILE A 147 -3.02 6.71 7.91
N CYS A 148 -2.09 7.64 8.12
CA CYS A 148 -1.18 8.12 7.09
C CYS A 148 0.23 8.40 7.66
N LEU A 149 1.19 8.63 6.77
CA LEU A 149 2.55 9.06 7.11
C LEU A 149 2.66 10.60 7.28
N GLY A 150 1.51 11.29 7.28
CA GLY A 150 1.39 12.74 7.20
C GLY A 150 0.58 13.17 5.97
N THR A 151 0.29 14.46 5.88
CA THR A 151 -0.58 15.03 4.84
C THR A 151 0.15 15.99 3.91
N THR A 152 -0.30 16.07 2.66
CA THR A 152 0.08 17.11 1.72
C THR A 152 -0.57 18.44 2.13
N ARG A 153 -0.24 19.53 1.42
CA ARG A 153 -0.87 20.84 1.66
C ARG A 153 -2.39 20.83 1.46
N SER A 154 -2.91 19.98 0.58
CA SER A 154 -4.35 19.80 0.37
C SER A 154 -5.01 18.87 1.40
N GLY A 155 -4.26 18.31 2.34
CA GLY A 155 -4.77 17.37 3.34
C GLY A 155 -4.78 15.91 2.90
N ALA A 156 -4.37 15.61 1.67
CA ALA A 156 -4.31 14.25 1.15
C ALA A 156 -3.16 13.45 1.81
N PRO A 157 -3.25 12.10 1.88
CA PRO A 157 -2.26 11.30 2.57
C PRO A 157 -0.97 11.22 1.75
N LYS A 158 0.19 11.52 2.35
CA LYS A 158 1.47 11.54 1.63
C LYS A 158 1.84 10.16 1.08
N HIS A 159 2.37 10.15 -0.14
CA HIS A 159 3.04 8.98 -0.70
C HIS A 159 4.33 8.66 0.09
N PRO A 160 4.71 7.37 0.29
CA PRO A 160 5.86 7.01 1.13
C PRO A 160 7.19 7.54 0.62
N MET A 161 7.30 7.79 -0.69
CA MET A 161 8.49 8.34 -1.34
C MET A 161 8.51 9.87 -1.45
N ALA A 162 7.75 10.60 -0.61
CA ALA A 162 7.85 12.06 -0.55
C ALA A 162 9.32 12.49 -0.34
N ARG A 163 9.77 13.53 -1.07
CA ARG A 163 11.19 13.95 -1.13
C ARG A 163 11.41 15.35 -0.54
N GLY A 164 12.68 15.71 -0.34
CA GLY A 164 13.09 17.03 0.13
C GLY A 164 12.50 17.38 1.49
N LEU A 165 12.00 18.61 1.64
CA LEU A 165 11.35 19.11 2.86
C LEU A 165 10.10 18.31 3.27
N HIS A 166 9.55 17.49 2.37
CA HIS A 166 8.37 16.68 2.64
C HIS A 166 8.68 15.22 2.94
N ARG A 167 9.97 14.84 2.99
CA ARG A 167 10.44 13.49 3.32
C ARG A 167 9.84 13.02 4.63
N ILE A 168 9.42 11.76 4.64
CA ILE A 168 8.90 11.10 5.84
C ILE A 168 10.09 10.70 6.75
N PRO A 169 10.11 11.10 8.03
CA PRO A 169 11.09 10.63 9.00
C PRO A 169 11.10 9.10 9.09
N ARG A 170 12.27 8.48 9.32
CA ARG A 170 12.39 7.01 9.37
C ARG A 170 11.77 6.40 10.62
N ASP A 171 11.56 7.20 11.64
CA ASP A 171 10.93 6.87 12.93
C ASP A 171 9.45 7.31 12.98
N GLN A 172 8.89 7.76 11.85
CA GLN A 172 7.50 8.22 11.75
C GLN A 172 6.53 7.19 12.33
N GLN A 173 5.73 7.63 13.30
CA GLN A 173 4.61 6.88 13.85
C GLN A 173 3.35 7.10 13.02
N PRO A 174 2.43 6.13 12.97
CA PRO A 174 1.19 6.27 12.20
C PRO A 174 0.35 7.42 12.76
N ILE A 175 -0.15 8.28 11.87
CA ILE A 175 -1.02 9.40 12.23
C ILE A 175 -2.45 9.05 11.84
N THR A 176 -3.42 9.14 12.74
CA THR A 176 -4.84 9.03 12.38
C THR A 176 -5.17 10.09 11.34
N TRP A 177 -5.59 9.65 10.16
CA TRP A 177 -5.93 10.52 9.05
C TRP A 177 -7.43 10.82 9.08
N ARG A 178 -7.76 12.10 9.30
CA ARG A 178 -9.13 12.59 9.25
C ARG A 178 -9.33 13.34 7.96
N THR A 179 -10.19 12.80 7.09
CA THR A 179 -10.64 13.49 5.89
C THR A 179 -11.45 14.71 6.33
N ARG A 180 -11.08 15.89 5.84
CA ARG A 180 -11.85 17.11 6.08
C ARG A 180 -13.04 17.17 5.16
#